data_AF-A0A937R3V4-F1
#
_entry.id   AF-A0A937R3V4-F1
#
_cell.length_a   1.000
_cell.length_b   1.000
_cell.length_c   1.000
_cell.angle_alpha   90.00
_cell.angle_beta   90.00
_cell.angle_gamma   90.00
#
_symmetry.space_group_name_H-M   'P 1'
#
loop_
_entity.id
_entity.type
_entity.pdbx_description
1 polymer ?
#
loop_
_entity_poly.entity_id
_entity_poly.type
_entity_poly.pdbx_seq_one_letter_code
_entity_poly.pdbx_strand_id
1 'polypeptide(L)' 'MTKEELIKKIGELLKTDFDLDFLEILKVEDLETLIACIRDRVDQVAKL' A
#
# COMPACT_ATOMS: atom_id res chain seq x y z
N MET A 1 9.69 9.66 0.04
CA MET A 1 9.86 8.23 -0.29
C MET A 1 9.86 8.10 -1.80
N THR A 2 10.56 7.11 -2.35
CA THR A 2 10.48 6.76 -3.78
C THR A 2 9.19 5.96 -4.06
N LYS A 3 8.84 5.80 -5.34
CA LYS A 3 7.71 4.93 -5.73
C LYS A 3 7.91 3.48 -5.26
N GLU A 4 9.11 2.93 -5.46
CA GLU A 4 9.44 1.56 -5.02
C GLU A 4 9.27 1.39 -3.50
N GLU A 5 9.70 2.38 -2.71
CA GLU A 5 9.52 2.33 -1.25
C GLU A 5 8.05 2.32 -0.85
N LEU A 6 7.19 3.05 -1.58
CA LEU A 6 5.74 3.07 -1.33
C LEU A 6 5.08 1.76 -1.74
N ILE A 7 5.43 1.20 -2.89
CA ILE A 7 4.92 -0.09 -3.38
C ILE A 7 5.32 -1.22 -2.42
N LYS A 8 6.58 -1.25 -1.98
CA LYS A 8 7.05 -2.21 -0.97
C LYS A 8 6.25 -2.12 0.32
N LYS A 9 5.99 -0.91 0.80
CA LYS A 9 5.19 -0.67 2.01
C LYS A 9 3.74 -1.14 1.87
N ILE A 10 3.15 -1.02 0.67
CA ILE A 10 1.83 -1.59 0.37
C ILE A 10 1.86 -3.11 0.50
N GLY A 11 2.89 -3.77 -0.05
CA GLY A 11 3.09 -5.22 0.10
C GLY A 11 3.21 -5.66 1.57
N GLU A 12 4.02 -4.93 2.35
CA GLU A 12 4.18 -5.17 3.79
C GLU A 12 2.85 -5.02 4.57
N LEU A 13 2.06 -3.99 4.26
CA LEU A 13 0.74 -3.77 4.88
C LEU A 13 -0.27 -4.87 4.54
N LEU A 14 -0.24 -5.35 3.30
CA LEU A 14 -1.11 -6.44 2.83
C LEU A 14 -0.60 -7.83 3.24
N LYS A 15 0.62 -7.93 3.78
CA LYS A 15 1.30 -9.19 4.13
C LYS A 15 1.30 -10.17 2.95
N THR A 16 1.70 -9.68 1.79
CA THR A 16 1.70 -10.46 0.56
C THR A 16 3.09 -10.53 -0.06
N ASP A 17 3.38 -11.68 -0.67
CA ASP A 17 4.58 -11.89 -1.48
C ASP A 17 4.28 -11.70 -2.98
N PHE A 18 3.08 -11.25 -3.34
CA PHE A 18 2.76 -10.92 -4.73
C PHE A 18 3.55 -9.71 -5.20
N ASP A 19 3.94 -9.78 -6.47
CA ASP A 19 4.51 -8.66 -7.18
C ASP A 19 3.43 -7.58 -7.41
N LEU A 20 3.77 -6.35 -7.04
CA LEU A 20 2.90 -5.18 -7.11
C LEU A 20 3.39 -4.15 -8.14
N ASP A 21 4.26 -4.53 -9.07
CA ASP A 21 4.82 -3.66 -10.11
C ASP A 21 3.75 -2.96 -10.97
N PHE A 22 2.54 -3.53 -11.07
CA PHE A 22 1.41 -2.87 -11.75
C PHE A 22 1.02 -1.52 -11.11
N LEU A 23 1.41 -1.26 -9.85
CA LEU A 23 1.18 -0.01 -9.16
C LEU A 23 2.14 1.11 -9.60
N GLU A 24 3.19 0.81 -10.35
CA GLU A 24 4.13 1.82 -10.87
C GLU A 24 3.46 2.87 -11.76
N ILE A 25 2.31 2.54 -12.37
CA ILE A 25 1.52 3.46 -13.20
C ILE A 25 0.96 4.63 -12.39
N LEU A 26 0.78 4.47 -11.08
CA LEU A 26 0.15 5.46 -10.21
C LEU A 26 1.09 6.62 -9.91
N LYS A 27 0.55 7.81 -9.60
CA LYS A 27 1.39 8.90 -9.08
C LYS A 27 1.81 8.60 -7.65
N VAL A 28 2.85 9.28 -7.18
CA VAL A 28 3.32 9.17 -5.78
C VAL A 28 2.19 9.51 -4.81
N GLU A 29 1.43 10.57 -5.06
CA GLU A 29 0.29 11.00 -4.23
C GLU A 29 -0.83 9.96 -4.17
N ASP A 30 -1.08 9.24 -5.29
CA ASP A 30 -2.07 8.17 -5.36
C ASP A 30 -1.62 6.95 -4.52
N LEU A 31 -0.31 6.62 -4.55
CA LEU A 31 0.26 5.55 -3.73
C LEU A 31 0.20 5.89 -2.23
N GLU A 32 0.46 7.13 -1.85
CA GLU A 32 0.34 7.60 -0.46
C GLU A 32 -1.12 7.52 0.02
N THR A 33 -2.07 7.93 -0.83
CA THR A 33 -3.50 7.79 -0.57
C THR A 33 -3.88 6.32 -0.39
N LEU A 34 -3.40 5.43 -1.27
CA LEU A 34 -3.67 4.00 -1.19
C LEU A 34 -3.15 3.40 0.12
N ILE A 35 -1.94 3.77 0.56
CA ILE A 35 -1.40 3.37 1.87
C ILE A 35 -2.31 3.80 3.02
N ALA A 36 -2.81 5.04 3.00
CA ALA A 36 -3.71 5.55 4.03
C ALA A 36 -5.03 4.74 4.07
N CYS A 37 -5.63 4.47 2.91
CA CYS A 37 -6.85 3.67 2.80
C CYS A 37 -6.64 2.22 3.28
N ILE A 38 -5.53 1.58 2.91
CA ILE A 38 -5.21 0.21 3.34
C ILE A 38 -5.06 0.15 4.86
N ARG A 39 -4.32 1.10 5.46
CA ARG A 39 -4.14 1.15 6.92
C ARG A 39 -5.45 1.31 7.66
N ASP A 40 -6.27 2.28 7.23
CA ASP A 40 -7.59 2.49 7.84
C ASP A 40 -8.45 1.23 7.77
N ARG A 41 -8.43 0.52 6.64
CA ARG A 41 -9.16 -0.73 6.47
C ARG A 41 -8.63 -1.87 7.35
N VAL A 42 -7.31 -2.05 7.40
CA VAL A 42 -6.67 -3.08 8.23
C VAL A 42 -6.93 -2.81 9.71
N ASP A 43 -6.82 -1.56 10.15
CA ASP A 43 -7.09 -1.14 11.53
C ASP A 43 -8.57 -1.33 11.91
N GLN A 44 -9.50 -1.11 10.97
CA GLN A 44 -10.92 -1.40 11.18
C GLN A 44 -11.19 -2.89 11.35
N VAL A 45 -10.60 -3.74 10.49
CA VAL A 45 -10.79 -5.20 10.56
C VAL A 45 -10.13 -5.80 11.79
N ALA A 46 -8.98 -5.28 12.23
CA ALA A 46 -8.27 -5.75 13.42
C ALA A 46 -8.98 -5.43 14.76
N LYS A 47 -9.94 -4.51 14.74
CA LYS A 47 -10.75 -4.14 15.92
C LYS A 47 -12.03 -4.97 16.08
N LEU A 48 -12.33 -5.86 15.12
CA LEU A 48 -13.42 -6.83 15.16
C LEU A 48 -12.93 -8.17 15.69
#